data_AF-A0A9W5U252-F1
#
_entry.id   AF-A0A9W5U252-F1
#
_cell.length_a   1.000
_cell.length_b   1.000
_cell.length_c   1.000
_cell.angle_alpha   90.00
_cell.angle_beta   90.00
_cell.angle_gamma   90.00
#
_symmetry.space_group_name_H-M   'P 1'
#
loop_
_entity.id
_entity.type
_entity.pdbx_description
1 polymer ?
#
loop_
_entity_poly.entity_id
_entity_poly.type
_entity_poly.pdbx_seq_one_letter_code
_entity_poly.pdbx_strand_id
1 'polypeptide(L)' 'MRAKIKVWGKEYLVESIGWSKASGRIAHISFRDELDDFYVFHKAYSNSDNAESMKGKTANTDLIYADLEKRIIWEES' A
#
# COMPACT_ATOMS: atom_id res chain seq x y z
N MET A 1 8.38 13.91 -7.41
CA MET A 1 7.53 12.76 -7.81
C MET A 1 6.68 12.37 -6.61
N ARG A 2 5.36 12.34 -6.77
CA ARG A 2 4.40 11.86 -5.75
C ARG A 2 3.89 10.49 -6.16
N ALA A 3 3.37 9.73 -5.21
CA ALA A 3 2.75 8.45 -5.47
C ALA A 3 1.38 8.38 -4.81
N LYS A 4 0.43 7.73 -5.48
CA LYS A 4 -0.86 7.34 -4.92
C LYS A 4 -1.01 5.83 -4.96
N ILE A 5 -1.78 5.27 -4.05
CA ILE A 5 -2.24 3.87 -4.13
C ILE A 5 -3.74 3.83 -4.41
N LYS A 6 -4.15 2.98 -5.35
CA LYS A 6 -5.55 2.67 -5.61
C LYS A 6 -6.00 1.41 -4.88
N VAL A 7 -6.91 1.58 -3.90
CA VAL A 7 -7.50 0.50 -3.10
C VAL A 7 -8.89 0.93 -2.59
N TRP A 8 -9.80 -0.01 -2.34
CA TRP A 8 -11.14 0.27 -1.81
C TRP A 8 -11.95 1.26 -2.67
N GLY A 9 -11.74 1.19 -3.99
CA GLY A 9 -12.38 2.08 -4.95
C GLY A 9 -11.93 3.55 -4.91
N LYS A 10 -10.89 3.89 -4.15
CA LYS A 10 -10.36 5.25 -4.01
C LYS A 10 -8.85 5.30 -4.26
N GLU A 11 -8.32 6.51 -4.40
CA GLU A 11 -6.89 6.79 -4.44
C GLU A 11 -6.46 7.51 -3.17
N TYR A 12 -5.37 7.06 -2.57
CA TYR A 12 -4.80 7.66 -1.37
C TYR A 12 -3.37 8.10 -1.63
N LEU A 13 -2.99 9.25 -1.07
CA LEU A 13 -1.62 9.73 -1.15
C LEU A 13 -0.70 8.79 -0.35
N VAL A 14 0.36 8.32 -0.99
CA VAL A 14 1.38 7.52 -0.32
C VAL A 14 2.28 8.44 0.50
N GLU A 15 2.39 8.15 1.80
CA GLU A 15 3.20 8.91 2.75
C GLU A 15 4.64 8.38 2.83
N SER A 16 4.82 7.06 2.70
CA SER A 16 6.13 6.41 2.75
C SER A 16 6.19 5.17 1.86
N ILE A 17 7.38 4.92 1.30
CA ILE A 17 7.69 3.75 0.48
C ILE A 17 8.95 3.09 1.02
N GLY A 18 8.81 1.84 1.49
CA GLY A 18 9.91 0.99 1.88
C GLY A 18 10.37 0.10 0.73
N TRP A 19 11.68 0.09 0.46
CA TRP A 19 12.28 -0.69 -0.63
C TRP A 19 13.04 -1.92 -0.09
N SER A 20 12.90 -3.05 -0.76
CA SER A 20 13.71 -4.24 -0.51
C SER A 20 15.14 -4.01 -1.01
N LYS A 21 16.12 -3.99 -0.10
CA LYS A 21 17.54 -3.85 -0.47
C LYS A 21 18.02 -4.95 -1.43
N ALA A 22 17.48 -6.16 -1.31
CA ALA A 22 17.91 -7.31 -2.10
C ALA A 22 17.41 -7.26 -3.55
N SER A 23 16.19 -6.75 -3.78
CA SER A 23 15.56 -6.77 -5.10
C SER A 23 15.42 -5.40 -5.77
N GLY A 24 15.64 -4.31 -5.02
CA GLY A 24 15.35 -2.95 -5.48
C GLY A 24 13.87 -2.67 -5.71
N ARG A 25 12.98 -3.60 -5.34
CA ARG A 25 11.53 -3.48 -5.51
C ARG A 25 10.86 -2.95 -4.24
N ILE A 26 9.67 -2.39 -4.39
CA ILE A 26 8.85 -1.93 -3.26
C ILE A 26 8.54 -3.14 -2.36
N ALA A 27 8.79 -2.99 -1.05
CA ALA A 27 8.53 -3.99 -0.03
C ALA A 27 7.26 -3.68 0.77
N HIS A 28 7.03 -2.41 1.07
CA HIS A 28 5.81 -1.93 1.72
C HIS A 28 5.58 -0.45 1.40
N ILE A 29 4.35 0.01 1.60
CA ILE A 29 4.00 1.43 1.61
C ILE A 29 3.14 1.74 2.82
N SER A 30 3.07 3.01 3.19
CA SER A 30 2.09 3.51 4.15
C SER A 30 1.32 4.71 3.63
N PHE A 31 0.07 4.81 4.06
CA PHE A 31 -0.84 5.89 3.74
C PHE A 31 -1.93 5.99 4.80
N ARG A 32 -2.68 7.09 4.76
CA ARG A 32 -3.87 7.29 5.57
C ARG A 32 -5.11 7.38 4.71
N ASP A 33 -6.23 6.90 5.23
CA ASP A 33 -7.52 7.06 4.58
C ASP A 33 -8.21 8.39 4.95
N GLU A 34 -9.44 8.59 4.50
CA GLU A 34 -10.23 9.80 4.80
C GLU A 34 -10.58 10.00 6.28
N LEU A 35 -10.44 8.97 7.11
CA LEU A 35 -10.72 9.00 8.56
C LEU A 35 -9.42 9.14 9.38
N ASP A 36 -8.29 9.40 8.72
CA ASP A 36 -6.95 9.46 9.32
C ASP A 36 -6.44 8.09 9.83
N ASP A 37 -7.10 6.98 9.49
CA ASP A 37 -6.64 5.64 9.85
C ASP A 37 -5.36 5.29 9.09
N PHE A 38 -4.35 4.83 9.83
CA PHE A 38 -3.03 4.52 9.28
C PHE A 38 -2.92 3.07 8.83
N TYR A 39 -2.49 2.87 7.58
CA TYR A 39 -2.32 1.56 6.97
C TYR A 39 -0.89 1.35 6.50
N VAL A 40 -0.42 0.11 6.64
CA VAL A 40 0.83 -0.38 6.05
C VAL A 40 0.49 -1.57 5.16
N PHE A 41 0.77 -1.42 3.87
CA PHE A 41 0.56 -2.48 2.89
C PHE A 41 1.90 -3.08 2.53
N HIS A 42 2.04 -4.38 2.74
CA HIS A 42 3.20 -5.18 2.34
C HIS A 42 3.02 -5.68 0.91
N LYS A 43 4.12 -5.87 0.20
CA LYS A 43 4.11 -6.48 -1.12
C LYS A 43 3.58 -7.92 -1.02
N ALA A 44 2.53 -8.22 -1.78
CA ALA A 44 2.02 -9.57 -1.93
C ALA A 44 3.03 -10.45 -2.70
N TYR A 45 3.22 -11.68 -2.22
CA TYR A 45 3.86 -12.75 -2.97
C TYR A 45 2.77 -13.72 -3.45
N SER A 46 2.73 -13.99 -4.76
CA SER A 46 1.94 -15.05 -5.40
C SER A 46 0.57 -15.34 -4.75
N ASN A 47 -0.41 -14.45 -4.97
CA ASN A 47 -1.83 -14.56 -4.59
C ASN A 47 -2.21 -14.20 -3.14
N SER A 48 -1.34 -13.54 -2.39
CA SER A 48 -1.67 -13.05 -1.03
C SER A 48 -2.36 -11.68 -1.01
N ASP A 49 -2.77 -11.10 -2.14
CA ASP A 49 -3.43 -9.78 -2.16
C ASP A 49 -4.78 -9.85 -1.40
N ASN A 50 -4.79 -9.29 -0.20
CA ASN A 50 -5.94 -9.21 0.69
C ASN A 50 -6.36 -7.76 0.94
N ALA A 51 -5.79 -6.80 0.21
CA ALA A 51 -5.96 -5.38 0.44
C ALA A 51 -7.44 -4.97 0.45
N GLU A 52 -8.22 -5.46 -0.52
CA GLU A 52 -9.63 -5.07 -0.66
C GLU A 52 -10.51 -5.56 0.49
N SER A 53 -10.20 -6.72 1.09
CA SER A 53 -11.00 -7.30 2.19
C SER A 53 -10.58 -6.80 3.57
N MET A 54 -9.47 -6.08 3.68
CA MET A 54 -8.88 -5.63 4.95
C MET A 54 -9.19 -4.17 5.32
N LYS A 55 -10.19 -3.52 4.67
CA LYS A 55 -10.56 -2.15 5.04
C LYS A 55 -10.97 -2.07 6.52
N GLY A 56 -10.43 -1.08 7.24
CA GLY A 56 -10.67 -0.91 8.68
C GLY A 56 -9.89 -1.86 9.59
N LYS A 57 -9.09 -2.78 9.03
CA LYS A 57 -8.08 -3.53 9.78
C LYS A 57 -6.78 -2.75 9.73
N THR A 58 -6.37 -2.18 10.86
CA THR A 58 -5.15 -1.36 10.92
C THR A 58 -3.92 -2.22 11.21
N ALA A 59 -2.75 -1.64 11.00
CA ALA A 59 -1.43 -2.31 11.01
C ALA A 59 -1.07 -3.07 12.31
N ASN A 60 -1.85 -2.93 13.38
CA ASN A 60 -1.56 -3.54 14.68
C ASN A 60 -2.10 -4.97 14.85
N THR A 61 -2.99 -5.45 13.98
CA THR A 61 -3.58 -6.80 14.14
C THR A 61 -3.41 -7.70 12.94
N ASP A 62 -3.38 -7.15 11.72
CA ASP A 62 -3.40 -7.96 10.50
C ASP A 62 -2.44 -7.39 9.45
N LEU A 63 -1.59 -8.27 8.88
CA LEU A 63 -0.73 -7.89 7.76
C LEU A 63 -1.58 -7.76 6.49
N ILE A 64 -1.60 -6.55 5.93
CA ILE A 64 -2.26 -6.26 4.67
C ILE A 64 -1.23 -6.45 3.55
N TYR A 65 -1.54 -7.32 2.61
CA TYR A 65 -0.73 -7.62 1.45
C TYR A 65 -1.44 -7.12 0.19
N ALA A 66 -0.67 -6.48 -0.68
CA ALA A 66 -1.17 -5.91 -1.93
C ALA A 66 -0.17 -6.10 -3.07
N ASP A 67 -0.66 -6.26 -4.28
CA ASP A 67 0.18 -6.13 -5.47
C ASP A 67 0.53 -4.64 -5.70
N LEU A 68 1.55 -4.16 -5.00
CA LEU A 68 1.93 -2.75 -4.97
C LEU A 68 2.35 -2.22 -6.34
N GLU A 69 2.95 -3.06 -7.19
CA GLU A 69 3.38 -2.66 -8.54
C GLU A 69 2.20 -2.36 -9.46
N LYS A 70 1.04 -2.99 -9.23
CA LYS A 70 -0.19 -2.74 -10.02
C LYS A 70 -1.05 -1.62 -9.46
N ARG A 71 -0.91 -1.32 -8.17
CA ARG A 71 -1.81 -0.39 -7.45
C ARG A 71 -1.22 1.00 -7.27
N ILE A 72 0.10 1.16 -7.39
CA ILE A 72 0.77 2.45 -7.26
C ILE A 72 0.69 3.23 -8.58
N ILE A 73 0.29 4.49 -8.47
CA ILE A 73 0.24 5.46 -9.55
C ILE A 73 1.29 6.53 -9.23
N TRP A 74 2.26 6.70 -10.12
CA TRP A 74 3.29 7.73 -10.00
C TRP A 74 2.83 9.00 -10.70
N GLU A 75 2.93 10.13 -10.01
CA GLU A 75 2.61 11.44 -10.56
C GLU A 75 3.90 12.27 -10.69
N GLU A 76 4.19 12.67 -11.91
CA GLU A 76 5.16 13.72 -12.20
C GLU A 76 4.54 15.06 -11.79
N SER A 77 5.30 15.82 -11.00
CA SER A 77 4.90 17.13 -10.46
C SER A 77 5.16 18.23 -11.46
#